data_AF-A0AA43GDL9-F1
#
_entry.id   AF-A0AA43GDL9-F1
#
_cell.length_a   1.000
_cell.length_b   1.000
_cell.length_c   1.000
_cell.angle_alpha   90.00
_cell.angle_beta   90.00
_cell.angle_gamma   90.00
#
_symmetry.space_group_name_H-M   'P 1'
#
loop_
_entity.id
_entity.type
_entity.pdbx_description
1 polymer ?
#
loop_
_entity_poly.entity_id
_entity_poly.type
_entity_poly.pdbx_seq_one_letter_code
_entity_poly.pdbx_strand_id
1 'polypeptide(L)'
;MVVAKAHLGMIYKGIDMTKIMMIFLAMLLVGCANDARLGHSVALVKTEQTYNPNATQENLLEVPDGTGERMQTGYDKYVGRGENDLSGSSSQILEDFN
;
A
#
# COMPACT_ATOMS: atom_id res chain seq x y z
N MET A 1 -34.38 27.68 -42.23
CA MET A 1 -34.14 26.22 -42.22
C MET A 1 -32.66 25.83 -42.23
N VAL A 2 -31.80 26.49 -43.01
CA VAL A 2 -30.35 26.20 -43.11
C VAL A 2 -29.60 26.44 -41.79
N VAL A 3 -29.89 27.53 -41.08
CA VAL A 3 -29.26 27.89 -39.79
C VAL A 3 -29.53 26.86 -38.69
N ALA A 4 -30.78 26.39 -38.55
CA ALA A 4 -31.14 25.37 -37.57
C ALA A 4 -30.43 24.03 -37.81
N LYS A 5 -30.21 23.66 -39.08
CA LYS A 5 -29.51 22.43 -39.46
C LYS A 5 -28.00 22.49 -39.17
N ALA A 6 -27.38 23.66 -39.33
CA ALA A 6 -25.99 23.90 -38.96
C ALA A 6 -25.78 23.88 -37.44
N HIS A 7 -26.68 24.51 -36.67
CA HIS A 7 -26.65 24.47 -35.21
C HIS A 7 -26.82 23.05 -34.65
N LEU A 8 -27.74 22.26 -35.22
CA LEU A 8 -27.95 20.87 -34.79
C LEU A 8 -26.74 19.98 -35.12
N GLY A 9 -26.09 20.20 -36.27
CA GLY A 9 -24.87 19.48 -36.66
C GLY A 9 -23.65 19.80 -35.77
N MET A 10 -23.51 21.05 -35.34
CA MET A 10 -22.45 21.44 -34.39
C MET A 10 -22.67 20.84 -32.99
N ILE A 11 -23.92 20.79 -32.52
CA ILE A 11 -24.29 20.16 -31.24
C ILE A 11 -24.04 18.63 -31.30
N TYR A 12 -24.44 17.98 -32.39
CA TYR A 12 -24.22 16.55 -32.59
C TYR A 12 -22.73 16.19 -32.61
N LYS A 13 -21.90 16.97 -33.31
CA LYS A 13 -20.44 16.80 -33.36
C LYS A 13 -19.76 17.05 -32.00
N GLY A 14 -20.30 17.97 -31.20
CA GLY A 14 -19.84 18.21 -29.83
C GLY A 14 -20.15 17.02 -28.91
N ILE A 15 -21.37 16.48 -28.98
CA ILE A 15 -21.79 15.29 -28.24
C ILE A 15 -20.94 14.06 -28.63
N ASP A 16 -20.67 13.86 -29.92
CA ASP A 16 -19.79 12.79 -30.41
C ASP A 16 -18.36 12.93 -29.87
N MET A 17 -17.79 14.13 -29.87
CA MET A 17 -16.46 14.38 -29.30
C MET A 17 -16.41 14.08 -27.80
N THR A 18 -17.43 14.45 -27.04
CA THR A 18 -17.52 14.11 -25.61
C THR A 18 -17.65 12.60 -25.39
N LYS A 19 -18.45 11.90 -26.21
CA LYS A 19 -18.58 10.43 -26.11
C LYS A 19 -17.28 9.71 -26.40
N ILE A 20 -16.55 10.14 -27.43
CA ILE A 20 -15.23 9.58 -27.76
C ILE A 20 -14.25 9.81 -26.60
N MET A 21 -14.20 11.01 -26.03
CA MET A 21 -13.33 11.32 -24.88
C MET A 21 -13.65 10.45 -23.65
N MET A 22 -14.93 10.22 -23.35
CA MET A 22 -15.35 9.38 -22.23
C MET A 22 -14.97 7.90 -22.46
N ILE A 23 -15.04 7.41 -23.69
CA ILE A 23 -14.60 6.05 -24.03
C ILE A 23 -13.08 5.90 -23.86
N PHE A 24 -12.29 6.89 -24.30
CA PHE A 24 -10.85 6.90 -24.06
C PHE A 24 -10.49 6.95 -22.58
N LEU A 25 -11.17 7.79 -21.80
CA LEU A 25 -10.98 7.86 -20.34
C LEU A 25 -11.33 6.52 -19.67
N ALA A 26 -12.42 5.87 -20.08
CA ALA A 26 -12.79 4.56 -19.57
C ALA A 26 -11.72 3.52 -19.88
N MET A 27 -11.17 3.48 -21.11
CA MET A 27 -10.10 2.57 -21.50
C MET A 27 -8.81 2.79 -20.71
N LEU A 28 -8.46 4.04 -20.38
CA LEU A 28 -7.28 4.35 -19.55
C LEU A 28 -7.44 3.91 -18.09
N LEU A 29 -8.67 3.84 -17.59
CA LEU A 29 -8.99 3.36 -16.24
C LEU A 29 -9.08 1.83 -16.16
N VAL A 30 -9.12 1.11 -17.29
CA VAL A 30 -8.93 -0.35 -17.33
C VAL A 30 -7.44 -0.70 -17.26
N GLY A 31 -6.72 -0.12 -16.29
CA GLY A 31 -5.37 -0.55 -15.94
C GLY A 31 -5.42 -1.93 -15.31
N CYS A 32 -4.44 -2.79 -15.63
CA CYS A 32 -4.31 -4.14 -15.10
C CYS A 32 -4.40 -4.11 -13.56
N ALA A 33 -5.50 -4.60 -13.01
CA ALA A 33 -5.59 -4.87 -11.58
C ALA A 33 -4.60 -5.99 -11.28
N ASN A 34 -3.49 -5.64 -10.62
CA ASN A 34 -2.49 -6.50 -9.97
C ASN A 34 -2.51 -7.97 -10.45
N ASP A 35 -1.57 -8.37 -11.32
CA ASP A 35 -1.48 -9.75 -11.84
C ASP A 35 -1.43 -10.81 -10.72
N ALA A 36 -0.91 -10.44 -9.55
CA ALA A 36 -0.99 -11.26 -8.36
C ALA A 36 -2.39 -11.22 -7.75
N ARG A 37 -3.00 -12.39 -7.55
CA ARG A 37 -4.24 -12.51 -6.77
C ARG A 37 -4.09 -11.75 -5.43
N LEU A 38 -5.13 -11.03 -5.04
CA LEU A 38 -5.18 -10.44 -3.69
C LEU A 38 -4.87 -11.54 -2.66
N GLY A 39 -3.98 -11.24 -1.71
CA GLY A 39 -3.53 -12.20 -0.71
C GLY A 39 -2.33 -13.06 -1.11
N HIS A 40 -1.72 -12.88 -2.30
CA HIS A 40 -0.51 -13.60 -2.71
C HIS A 40 0.62 -13.49 -1.68
N SER A 41 0.90 -12.28 -1.16
CA SER A 41 1.94 -12.08 -0.15
C SER A 41 1.62 -12.80 1.15
N VAL A 42 0.35 -12.82 1.57
CA VAL A 42 -0.07 -13.52 2.80
C VAL A 42 -0.01 -15.04 2.61
N ALA A 43 -0.40 -15.53 1.44
CA ALA A 43 -0.29 -16.94 1.08
C ALA A 43 1.17 -17.39 1.04
N LEU A 44 2.06 -16.59 0.43
CA LEU A 44 3.50 -16.85 0.40
C LEU A 44 4.10 -16.91 1.81
N VAL A 45 3.82 -15.91 2.66
CA VAL A 45 4.28 -15.93 4.05
C VAL A 45 3.78 -17.18 4.77
N LYS A 46 2.52 -17.55 4.57
CA LYS A 46 1.94 -18.74 5.19
C LYS A 46 2.54 -20.05 4.67
N THR A 47 2.95 -20.11 3.40
CA THR A 47 3.60 -21.30 2.83
C THR A 47 5.07 -21.42 3.23
N GLU A 48 5.76 -20.28 3.43
CA GLU A 48 7.17 -20.26 3.87
C GLU A 48 7.29 -20.48 5.39
N GLN A 49 6.26 -20.13 6.17
CA GLN A 49 6.24 -20.38 7.60
C GLN A 49 6.00 -21.86 7.90
N THR A 50 7.02 -22.54 8.43
CA THR A 50 6.86 -23.86 9.01
C THR A 50 6.19 -23.72 10.39
N TYR A 51 4.98 -24.26 10.54
CA TYR A 51 4.31 -24.27 11.84
C TYR A 51 5.06 -25.19 12.80
N ASN A 52 5.73 -24.61 13.79
CA ASN A 52 6.40 -25.32 14.86
C ASN A 52 5.61 -25.15 16.18
N PRO A 53 4.92 -26.19 16.68
CA PRO A 53 4.15 -26.11 17.92
C PRO A 53 5.03 -25.91 19.16
N ASN A 54 6.33 -26.20 19.06
CA ASN A 54 7.31 -26.04 20.14
C ASN A 54 8.09 -24.72 20.04
N ALA A 55 7.79 -23.85 19.07
CA ALA A 55 8.54 -22.61 18.83
C ALA A 55 8.70 -21.75 20.09
N THR A 56 7.67 -21.70 20.96
CA THR A 56 7.73 -20.97 22.22
C THR A 56 8.74 -21.56 23.20
N GLN A 57 8.82 -22.89 23.26
CA GLN A 57 9.77 -23.59 24.13
C GLN A 57 11.20 -23.48 23.59
N GLU A 58 11.35 -23.59 22.27
CA GLU A 58 12.64 -23.56 21.57
C GLU A 58 13.25 -22.15 21.54
N ASN A 59 12.42 -21.11 21.44
CA ASN A 59 12.88 -19.70 21.37
C ASN A 59 12.88 -19.00 22.74
N LEU A 60 12.69 -19.73 23.85
CA LEU A 60 12.53 -19.14 25.19
C LEU A 60 13.69 -18.22 25.60
N LEU A 61 14.89 -18.49 25.09
CA LEU A 61 16.12 -17.73 25.36
C LEU A 61 16.69 -17.07 24.10
N GLU A 62 15.99 -17.19 22.97
CA GLU A 62 16.41 -16.60 21.71
C GLU A 62 15.97 -15.14 21.69
N VAL A 63 16.95 -14.24 21.80
CA VAL A 63 16.71 -12.81 21.60
C VAL A 63 17.04 -12.49 20.15
N PRO A 64 16.06 -12.10 19.33
CA PRO A 64 16.31 -11.80 17.92
C PRO A 64 17.32 -10.66 17.80
N ASP A 65 18.30 -10.84 16.91
CA ASP A 65 19.25 -9.78 16.60
C ASP A 65 18.58 -8.67 15.77
N GLY A 66 19.14 -7.46 15.88
CA GLY A 66 18.64 -6.28 15.19
C GLY A 66 17.99 -5.24 16.11
N THR A 67 17.76 -4.06 15.54
CA THR A 67 17.23 -2.88 16.24
C THR A 67 15.73 -2.92 16.49
N GLY A 68 15.03 -3.88 15.87
CA GLY A 68 13.59 -3.75 15.71
C GLY A 68 13.21 -2.45 14.98
N GLU A 69 14.08 -1.88 14.11
CA GLU A 69 13.89 -0.53 13.56
C GLU A 69 12.51 -0.33 12.93
N ARG A 70 11.97 -1.37 12.26
CA ARG A 70 10.62 -1.32 11.70
C ARG A 70 9.51 -1.14 12.73
N MET A 71 9.66 -1.74 13.91
CA MET A 71 8.76 -1.55 15.05
C MET A 71 9.02 -0.17 15.69
N GLN A 72 10.29 0.20 15.84
CA GLN A 72 10.73 1.44 16.44
C GLN A 72 10.23 2.67 15.64
N THR A 73 10.40 2.70 14.32
CA THR A 73 9.85 3.76 13.44
C THR A 73 8.34 3.91 13.57
N GLY A 74 7.61 2.80 13.70
CA GLY A 74 6.16 2.82 13.92
C GLY A 74 5.79 3.43 15.27
N TYR A 75 6.52 3.05 16.32
CA TYR A 75 6.36 3.57 17.67
C TYR A 75 6.73 5.05 17.78
N ASP A 76 7.87 5.46 17.21
CA ASP A 76 8.35 6.86 17.24
C ASP A 76 7.37 7.81 16.56
N LYS A 77 6.79 7.39 15.44
CA LYS A 77 5.71 8.14 14.79
C LYS A 77 4.47 8.25 15.67
N TYR A 78 4.15 7.22 16.43
CA TYR A 78 3.01 7.22 17.35
C TYR A 78 3.24 8.15 18.56
N VAL A 79 4.45 8.15 19.14
CA VAL A 79 4.79 9.00 20.29
C VAL A 79 5.28 10.41 19.91
N GLY A 80 5.43 10.70 18.62
CA GLY A 80 5.84 12.02 18.12
C GLY A 80 7.34 12.33 18.21
N ARG A 81 8.19 11.29 18.23
CA ARG A 81 9.66 11.43 18.22
C ARG A 81 10.17 11.75 16.80
N GLY A 82 11.18 12.63 16.72
CA GLY A 82 11.78 13.07 15.44
C GLY A 82 12.98 12.22 15.02
N GLU A 83 13.27 12.17 13.71
CA GLU A 83 14.38 11.37 13.14
C GLU A 83 15.76 11.69 13.74
N ASN A 84 15.95 12.90 14.28
CA ASN A 84 17.20 13.33 14.89
C ASN A 84 17.46 12.74 16.28
N ASP A 85 16.46 12.12 16.91
CA ASP A 85 16.58 11.47 18.22
C ASP A 85 16.95 9.98 18.11
N LEU A 86 17.02 9.44 16.88
CA LEU A 86 17.17 8.03 16.60
C LEU A 86 18.62 7.70 16.22
N SER A 87 19.46 7.50 17.24
CA SER A 87 20.85 7.08 17.09
C SER A 87 21.04 5.69 17.72
N GLY A 88 21.17 4.65 16.91
CA GLY A 88 21.65 3.34 17.37
C GLY A 88 21.20 2.14 16.54
N SER A 89 22.14 1.24 16.24
CA SER A 89 21.92 -0.05 15.56
C SER A 89 21.65 -1.22 16.54
N SER A 90 21.36 -0.96 17.81
CA SER A 90 21.07 -1.97 18.83
C SER A 90 19.73 -1.72 19.53
N SER A 91 19.04 -2.80 19.87
CA SER A 91 17.82 -2.80 20.70
C SER A 91 18.06 -2.02 22.00
N GLN A 92 17.27 -0.97 22.24
CA GLN A 92 17.31 -0.20 23.50
C GLN A 92 16.26 -0.77 24.45
N ILE A 93 16.69 -1.34 25.58
CA ILE A 93 15.79 -1.76 26.65
C ILE A 93 15.40 -0.50 27.43
N LEU A 94 14.09 -0.20 27.51
CA LEU A 94 13.60 0.85 28.40
C LEU A 94 13.65 0.33 29.85
N GLU A 95 14.47 0.96 30.69
CA GLU A 95 14.60 0.57 32.09
C GLU A 95 13.55 1.18 33.02
N ASP A 96 12.62 2.01 32.51
CA ASP A 96 11.60 2.63 33.35
C ASP A 96 10.27 2.83 32.62
N PHE A 97 9.19 2.38 33.26
CA PHE A 97 7.80 2.74 32.96
C PHE A 97 7.24 3.41 34.21
N ASN A 98 7.44 4.73 34.34
CA ASN A 98 6.82 5.53 35.38
C ASN A 98 5.35 5.85 35.03
#